data_AF-A0A832RJ35-F1
#
_entry.id   AF-A0A832RJ35-F1
#
_cell.length_a   1.000
_cell.length_b   1.000
_cell.length_c   1.000
_cell.angle_alpha   90.00
_cell.angle_beta   90.00
_cell.angle_gamma   90.00
#
_symmetry.space_group_name_H-M   'P 1'
#
loop_
_entity.id
_entity.type
_entity.pdbx_description
1 polymer ?
#
loop_
_entity_poly.entity_id
_entity_poly.type
_entity_poly.pdbx_seq_one_letter_code
_entity_poly.pdbx_strand_id
1 'polypeptide(L)'
;MVTLFALILLVSPIGAQALQLEHASPFEHKFGDVKFLDAYFGTSDKKVEVSPGDKNVPFTVVFANIGTQDITGIKGQLLMPTGFSSIDGNKALIYADTDAEAMAGKYFSLTFFVNLDKNIPIQQFPATVKLDFTRLRESGARNSFFDFTFKVPGESILNIKADQPFLTSLKDNLVNVEITNTGTAPLANVKVVLQNTQASTTTTTTTSNVDNVVFDQNEWDVGTIESNTSKKFSFNVYVPENVRTQTLHTPLKIMYYNAHGDKIEDTRTVDFYVNGLIDAKIYDIKVIEVGGKETIIGDVINEGNINGMFSFVTLEPLDGSNIKKTTQFIDELETDSPVPFNIPVEFDGPPKYGDHKIKISVRYKDDARQEHVISEEANVLLKDLNKKPEPTAMDFIPGLVTLIVLGSAGYIAYKKIKKRRQAQAETESH
;
A
#
# COMPACT_ATOMS: atom_id res chain seq x y z
N MET A 1 79.95 90.35 38.16
CA MET A 1 79.05 91.51 38.02
C MET A 1 78.13 91.21 36.83
N VAL A 2 76.81 91.36 37.02
CA VAL A 2 75.75 91.36 35.98
C VAL A 2 75.25 90.00 35.45
N THR A 3 74.21 89.55 36.18
CA THR A 3 72.89 89.02 35.74
C THR A 3 72.73 87.66 35.06
N LEU A 4 72.06 86.80 35.83
CA LEU A 4 71.47 85.50 35.56
C LEU A 4 70.07 85.66 34.93
N PHE A 5 69.80 85.00 33.81
CA PHE A 5 68.45 84.64 33.37
C PHE A 5 68.54 83.28 32.66
N ALA A 6 68.18 82.21 33.37
CA ALA A 6 68.07 80.87 32.84
C ALA A 6 66.61 80.59 32.49
N LEU A 7 66.33 80.41 31.21
CA LEU A 7 65.03 80.01 30.67
C LEU A 7 64.87 78.49 30.88
N ILE A 8 64.04 78.08 31.84
CA ILE A 8 63.69 76.67 32.07
C ILE A 8 62.44 76.35 31.23
N LEU A 9 62.64 75.56 30.18
CA LEU A 9 61.59 74.89 29.41
C LEU A 9 60.92 73.84 30.31
N LEU A 10 59.70 74.13 30.79
CA LEU A 10 58.82 73.16 31.43
C LEU A 10 58.19 72.29 30.34
N VAL A 11 58.66 71.04 30.26
CA VAL A 11 58.03 69.96 29.52
C VAL A 11 56.75 69.58 30.26
N SER A 12 55.60 70.00 29.74
CA SER A 12 54.29 69.53 30.20
C SER A 12 54.07 68.08 29.76
N PRO A 13 53.64 67.17 30.66
CA PRO A 13 53.40 65.78 30.30
C PRO A 13 52.21 65.67 29.36
N ILE A 14 52.41 64.85 28.34
CA ILE A 14 51.41 64.41 27.37
C ILE A 14 50.20 63.86 28.14
N GLY A 15 49.12 64.63 28.15
CA GLY A 15 47.82 64.16 28.62
C GLY A 15 47.32 63.09 27.67
N ALA A 16 47.27 61.84 28.13
CA ALA A 16 46.58 60.78 27.45
C ALA A 16 45.10 61.18 27.30
N GLN A 17 44.70 61.55 26.08
CA GLN A 17 43.29 61.51 25.70
C GLN A 17 42.91 60.03 25.63
N ALA A 18 42.45 59.50 26.77
CA ALA A 18 41.70 58.27 26.75
C ALA A 18 40.42 58.55 25.95
N LEU A 19 40.32 57.94 24.77
CA LEU A 19 39.05 57.71 24.10
C LEU A 19 38.16 56.98 25.10
N GLN A 20 37.25 57.72 25.71
CA GLN A 20 36.21 57.17 26.56
C GLN A 20 35.23 56.47 25.63
N LEU A 21 35.51 55.20 25.29
CA LEU A 21 34.48 54.32 24.76
C LEU A 21 33.40 54.24 25.84
N GLU A 22 32.23 54.79 25.56
CA GLU A 22 31.04 54.50 26.36
C GLU A 22 30.85 52.98 26.35
N HIS A 23 31.16 52.34 27.47
CA HIS A 23 30.76 50.98 27.75
C HIS A 23 29.26 50.99 28.04
N ALA A 24 28.44 51.19 27.02
CA ALA A 24 27.02 50.85 27.09
C ALA A 24 26.93 49.36 27.43
N SER A 25 26.17 49.03 28.48
CA SER A 25 25.96 47.64 28.86
C SER A 25 25.40 46.87 27.66
N PRO A 26 25.83 45.62 27.40
CA PRO A 26 25.20 44.79 26.38
C PRO A 26 23.72 44.47 26.69
N PHE A 27 23.24 44.87 27.87
CA PHE A 27 21.84 44.77 28.32
C PHE A 27 21.13 46.13 28.44
N GLU A 28 21.79 47.25 28.11
CA GLU A 28 21.15 48.56 28.05
C GLU A 28 20.54 48.78 26.66
N HIS A 29 19.21 48.79 26.61
CA HIS A 29 18.47 49.14 25.41
C HIS A 29 17.74 50.47 25.62
N LYS A 30 17.84 51.38 24.65
CA LYS A 30 16.97 52.57 24.62
C LYS A 30 15.53 52.08 24.51
N PHE A 31 14.68 52.40 25.49
CA PHE A 31 13.28 52.02 25.47
C PHE A 31 12.56 52.80 24.36
N GLY A 32 12.12 52.09 23.33
CA GLY A 32 11.13 52.59 22.37
C GLY A 32 9.72 52.40 22.91
N ASP A 33 8.74 53.09 22.32
CA ASP A 33 7.33 52.94 22.71
C ASP A 33 6.74 51.59 22.27
N VAL A 34 7.36 50.96 21.27
CA VAL A 34 6.88 49.73 20.64
C VAL A 34 8.00 48.70 20.55
N LYS A 35 7.66 47.43 20.76
CA LYS A 35 8.57 46.28 20.61
C LYS A 35 7.98 45.23 19.67
N PHE A 36 8.80 44.67 18.80
CA PHE A 36 8.44 43.51 17.98
C PHE A 36 8.33 42.24 18.84
N LEU A 37 7.32 41.39 18.57
CA LEU A 37 7.11 40.13 19.26
C LEU A 37 7.22 38.90 18.35
N ASP A 38 6.45 38.85 17.26
CA ASP A 38 6.38 37.69 16.35
C ASP A 38 5.96 38.14 14.94
N ALA A 39 6.27 37.33 13.92
CA ALA A 39 5.80 37.49 12.56
C ALA A 39 5.55 36.14 11.89
N TYR A 40 4.36 35.95 11.33
CA TYR A 40 3.95 34.67 10.76
C TYR A 40 2.89 34.84 9.67
N PHE A 41 2.78 33.85 8.79
CA PHE A 41 1.67 33.73 7.85
C PHE A 41 0.40 33.34 8.60
N GLY A 42 -0.67 34.10 8.43
CA GLY A 42 -1.94 33.94 9.12
C GLY A 42 -2.57 35.27 9.52
N THR A 43 -3.69 35.18 10.22
CA THR A 43 -4.35 36.32 10.89
C THR A 43 -3.97 36.35 12.37
N SER A 44 -4.48 37.34 13.12
CA SER A 44 -4.29 37.41 14.59
C SER A 44 -4.74 36.13 15.31
N ASP A 45 -5.73 35.43 14.75
CA ASP A 45 -6.40 34.32 15.44
C ASP A 45 -5.87 32.95 15.00
N LYS A 46 -5.25 32.86 13.82
CA LYS A 46 -4.86 31.59 13.23
C LYS A 46 -3.63 31.72 12.33
N LYS A 47 -2.61 30.90 12.60
CA LYS A 47 -1.47 30.66 11.71
C LYS A 47 -1.90 29.80 10.51
N VAL A 48 -1.36 30.07 9.34
CA VAL A 48 -1.63 29.30 8.11
C VAL A 48 -0.32 28.82 7.52
N GLU A 49 -0.33 27.59 7.02
CA GLU A 49 0.72 27.08 6.15
C GLU A 49 0.62 27.74 4.78
N VAL A 50 1.75 27.91 4.13
CA VAL A 50 1.84 28.57 2.82
C VAL A 50 2.89 27.88 1.98
N SER A 51 2.60 27.73 0.70
CA SER A 51 3.46 27.13 -0.30
C SER A 51 3.99 28.18 -1.29
N PRO A 52 5.13 27.93 -1.94
CA PRO A 52 5.61 28.75 -3.04
C PRO A 52 4.55 28.89 -4.14
N GLY A 53 4.21 30.12 -4.51
CA GLY A 53 3.21 30.43 -5.53
C GLY A 53 1.88 30.94 -4.99
N ASP A 54 1.62 30.82 -3.69
CA ASP A 54 0.40 31.32 -3.07
C ASP A 54 0.25 32.83 -3.23
N LYS A 55 -1.00 33.28 -3.39
CA LYS A 55 -1.34 34.68 -3.63
C LYS A 55 -2.34 35.18 -2.58
N ASN A 56 -2.25 36.47 -2.28
CA ASN A 56 -3.11 37.17 -1.32
C ASN A 56 -3.12 36.50 0.08
N VAL A 57 -1.95 36.10 0.54
CA VAL A 57 -1.76 35.40 1.80
C VAL A 57 -1.64 36.41 2.94
N PRO A 58 -2.40 36.26 4.04
CA PRO A 58 -2.25 37.12 5.20
C PRO A 58 -0.92 36.84 5.91
N PHE A 59 -0.20 37.89 6.27
CA PHE A 59 1.05 37.88 7.00
C PHE A 59 0.94 38.85 8.17
N THR A 60 0.86 38.32 9.38
CA THR A 60 0.64 39.11 10.60
C THR A 60 1.95 39.37 11.31
N VAL A 61 2.18 40.64 11.66
CA VAL A 61 3.27 41.06 12.54
C VAL A 61 2.69 41.54 13.86
N VAL A 62 3.19 41.01 14.97
CA VAL A 62 2.71 41.27 16.33
C VAL A 62 3.71 42.16 17.05
N PHE A 63 3.19 43.21 17.69
CA PHE A 63 3.95 44.18 18.46
C PHE A 63 3.38 44.32 19.88
N ALA A 64 4.18 44.84 20.80
CA ALA A 64 3.75 45.31 22.11
C ALA A 64 3.94 46.82 22.22
N ASN A 65 2.91 47.52 22.70
CA ASN A 65 3.10 48.87 23.21
C ASN A 65 3.72 48.77 24.60
N ILE A 66 5.02 49.06 24.69
CA ILE A 66 5.79 49.08 25.94
C ILE A 66 6.00 50.51 26.46
N GLY A 67 5.42 51.50 25.78
CA GLY A 67 5.41 52.89 26.19
C GLY A 67 4.44 53.16 27.34
N THR A 68 4.44 54.40 27.82
CA THR A 68 3.58 54.85 28.93
C THR A 68 2.25 55.45 28.49
N GLN A 69 1.98 55.49 27.18
CA GLN A 69 0.79 56.12 26.58
C GLN A 69 0.20 55.19 25.52
N ASP A 70 -1.10 55.31 25.29
CA ASP A 70 -1.77 54.60 24.21
C ASP A 70 -1.36 55.18 22.84
N ILE A 71 -1.29 54.32 21.82
CA ILE A 71 -0.92 54.72 20.46
C ILE A 71 -2.08 54.48 19.49
N THR A 72 -2.26 55.41 18.55
CA THR A 72 -3.34 55.42 17.55
C THR A 72 -2.81 55.82 16.17
N GLY A 73 -3.66 55.66 15.14
CA GLY A 73 -3.30 55.97 13.75
C GLY A 73 -2.15 55.08 13.25
N ILE A 74 -2.19 53.80 13.62
CA ILE A 74 -1.09 52.86 13.42
C ILE A 74 -1.08 52.39 11.95
N LYS A 75 0.02 52.66 11.26
CA LYS A 75 0.23 52.27 9.86
C LYS A 75 1.57 51.56 9.72
N GLY A 76 1.57 50.45 9.01
CA GLY A 76 2.75 49.65 8.72
C GLY A 76 3.12 49.67 7.24
N GLN A 77 4.42 49.70 6.98
CA GLN A 77 5.01 49.48 5.67
C GLN A 77 6.00 48.33 5.79
N LEU A 78 5.65 47.19 5.21
CA LEU A 78 6.44 45.98 5.22
C LEU A 78 7.28 45.91 3.94
N LEU A 79 8.58 45.71 4.13
CA LEU A 79 9.54 45.41 3.09
C LEU A 79 10.01 43.96 3.26
N MET A 80 9.83 43.17 2.20
CA MET A 80 10.24 41.78 2.13
C MET A 80 11.28 41.61 1.00
N PRO A 81 12.09 40.54 1.02
CA PRO A 81 13.09 40.29 0.00
C PRO A 81 12.44 39.92 -1.35
N THR A 82 13.27 39.82 -2.38
CA THR A 82 12.84 39.33 -3.70
C THR A 82 12.14 37.98 -3.58
N GLY A 83 11.02 37.84 -4.28
CA GLY A 83 10.14 36.68 -4.17
C GLY A 83 8.78 37.01 -3.53
N PHE A 84 8.73 38.05 -2.69
CA PHE A 84 7.52 38.50 -2.03
C PHE A 84 7.05 39.83 -2.63
N SER A 85 5.74 39.99 -2.82
CA SER A 85 5.17 41.22 -3.37
C SER A 85 3.81 41.55 -2.76
N SER A 86 3.37 42.80 -2.93
CA SER A 86 1.99 43.19 -2.59
C SER A 86 0.97 42.46 -3.46
N ILE A 87 -0.31 42.53 -3.09
CA ILE A 87 -1.44 41.96 -3.88
C ILE A 87 -1.37 42.36 -5.36
N ASP A 88 -1.05 43.63 -5.64
CA ASP A 88 -0.95 44.17 -7.01
C ASP A 88 0.24 43.62 -7.84
N GLY A 89 1.16 42.86 -7.23
CA GLY A 89 2.34 42.26 -7.87
C GLY A 89 3.47 43.22 -8.28
N ASN A 90 3.20 44.54 -8.27
CA ASN A 90 4.09 45.57 -8.83
C ASN A 90 4.82 46.42 -7.78
N LYS A 91 4.58 46.21 -6.47
CA LYS A 91 5.17 47.02 -5.40
C LYS A 91 5.97 46.17 -4.42
N ALA A 92 7.18 46.67 -4.10
CA ALA A 92 8.07 46.08 -3.10
C ALA A 92 7.63 46.41 -1.65
N LEU A 93 6.90 47.52 -1.45
CA LEU A 93 6.34 47.90 -0.16
C LEU A 93 4.90 47.44 -0.05
N ILE A 94 4.61 46.75 1.05
CA ILE A 94 3.29 46.18 1.37
C ILE A 94 2.74 46.99 2.55
N TYR A 95 1.50 47.46 2.44
CA TYR A 95 0.90 48.35 3.44
C TYR A 95 -0.17 47.63 4.24
N ALA A 96 -0.26 47.98 5.52
CA ALA A 96 -1.36 47.59 6.40
C ALA A 96 -1.61 48.72 7.40
N ASP A 97 -2.85 48.89 7.83
CA ASP A 97 -3.24 49.83 8.86
C ASP A 97 -4.27 49.23 9.80
N THR A 98 -4.39 49.84 10.98
CA THR A 98 -5.44 49.49 11.93
C THR A 98 -6.00 50.75 12.58
N ASP A 99 -7.32 50.78 12.70
CA ASP A 99 -8.05 51.82 13.43
C ASP A 99 -8.09 51.53 14.94
N ALA A 100 -7.54 50.39 15.38
CA ALA A 100 -7.51 50.01 16.78
C ALA A 100 -6.51 50.88 17.56
N GLU A 101 -6.91 51.24 18.78
CA GLU A 101 -6.03 51.85 19.77
C GLU A 101 -5.19 50.75 20.46
N ALA A 102 -3.87 50.86 20.37
CA ALA A 102 -2.98 49.95 21.07
C ALA A 102 -2.65 50.52 22.46
N MET A 103 -3.35 50.00 23.46
CA MET A 103 -3.20 50.41 24.85
C MET A 103 -1.80 50.13 25.40
N ALA A 104 -1.32 51.00 26.29
CA ALA A 104 -0.05 50.81 26.99
C ALA A 104 -0.02 49.46 27.73
N GLY A 105 1.06 48.69 27.53
CA GLY A 105 1.23 47.35 28.09
C GLY A 105 0.44 46.24 27.39
N LYS A 106 -0.24 46.52 26.27
CA LYS A 106 -0.96 45.52 25.46
C LYS A 106 -0.24 45.24 24.15
N TYR A 107 -0.58 44.12 23.54
CA TYR A 107 -0.13 43.77 22.19
C TYR A 107 -1.15 44.21 21.14
N PHE A 108 -0.66 44.45 19.94
CA PHE A 108 -1.45 44.74 18.75
C PHE A 108 -0.77 44.10 17.54
N SER A 109 -1.50 43.98 16.43
CA SER A 109 -0.99 43.33 15.24
C SER A 109 -1.38 44.07 13.97
N LEU A 110 -0.53 43.99 12.96
CA LEU A 110 -0.80 44.43 11.60
C LEU A 110 -0.77 43.24 10.66
N THR A 111 -1.81 43.09 9.85
CA THR A 111 -1.92 42.01 8.86
C THR A 111 -1.71 42.57 7.47
N PHE A 112 -0.64 42.13 6.83
CA PHE A 112 -0.27 42.46 5.45
C PHE A 112 -0.76 41.34 4.53
N PHE A 113 -1.07 41.66 3.28
CA PHE A 113 -1.42 40.64 2.29
C PHE A 113 -0.31 40.53 1.25
N VAL A 114 0.26 39.33 1.17
CA VAL A 114 1.52 39.06 0.47
C VAL A 114 1.31 37.99 -0.60
N ASN A 115 1.92 38.21 -1.75
CA ASN A 115 2.05 37.23 -2.82
C ASN A 115 3.43 36.56 -2.73
N LEU A 116 3.47 35.23 -2.83
CA LEU A 116 4.69 34.45 -2.90
C LEU A 116 4.95 34.03 -4.35
N ASP A 117 6.18 34.15 -4.80
CA ASP A 117 6.63 33.59 -6.07
C ASP A 117 6.76 32.06 -6.01
N LYS A 118 6.59 31.41 -7.15
CA LYS A 118 6.57 29.94 -7.27
C LYS A 118 7.90 29.27 -6.94
N ASN A 119 9.01 30.01 -6.96
CA ASN A 119 10.36 29.49 -6.81
C ASN A 119 11.00 29.88 -5.47
N ILE A 120 10.23 30.46 -4.53
CA ILE A 120 10.77 30.80 -3.21
C ILE A 120 11.14 29.50 -2.47
N PRO A 121 12.36 29.38 -1.91
CA PRO A 121 12.73 28.23 -1.08
C PRO A 121 12.04 28.27 0.29
N ILE A 122 11.79 27.10 0.85
CA ILE A 122 11.17 26.93 2.16
C ILE A 122 12.26 27.11 3.22
N GLN A 123 12.39 28.33 3.72
CA GLN A 123 13.42 28.72 4.68
C GLN A 123 13.01 29.97 5.47
N GLN A 124 13.93 30.50 6.26
CA GLN A 124 13.78 31.80 6.89
C GLN A 124 14.24 32.93 5.98
N PHE A 125 13.54 34.06 6.05
CA PHE A 125 13.81 35.27 5.29
C PHE A 125 13.85 36.47 6.23
N PRO A 126 14.75 37.44 5.98
CA PRO A 126 14.71 38.72 6.68
C PRO A 126 13.52 39.54 6.17
N ALA A 127 12.96 40.41 7.02
CA ALA A 127 12.02 41.45 6.63
C ALA A 127 12.18 42.66 7.55
N THR A 128 11.72 43.81 7.07
CA THR A 128 11.71 45.05 7.83
C THR A 128 10.31 45.64 7.78
N VAL A 129 9.79 46.04 8.93
CA VAL A 129 8.54 46.81 9.02
C VAL A 129 8.81 48.20 9.57
N LYS A 130 8.39 49.21 8.83
CA LYS A 130 8.30 50.59 9.29
C LYS A 130 6.91 50.81 9.87
N LEU A 131 6.86 51.19 11.14
CA LEU A 131 5.63 51.53 11.85
C LEU A 131 5.54 53.05 11.98
N ASP A 132 4.45 53.64 11.49
CA ASP A 132 4.08 55.03 11.71
C ASP A 132 2.90 55.07 12.70
N PHE A 133 3.01 55.84 13.79
CA PHE A 133 1.97 55.94 14.82
C PHE A 133 1.97 57.30 15.50
N THR A 134 0.88 57.63 16.21
CA THR A 134 0.78 58.83 17.04
C THR A 134 0.44 58.43 18.47
N ARG A 135 0.98 59.13 19.47
CA ARG A 135 0.57 58.91 20.87
C ARG A 135 -0.72 59.67 21.14
N LEU A 136 -1.63 59.06 21.88
CA LEU A 136 -2.90 59.68 22.24
C LEU A 136 -2.62 61.00 22.99
N ARG A 137 -3.25 62.10 22.53
CA ARG A 137 -3.11 63.47 23.08
C ARG A 137 -1.74 64.14 22.89
N GLU A 138 -0.84 63.56 22.10
CA GLU A 138 0.38 64.25 21.61
C GLU A 138 0.23 64.61 20.12
N SER A 139 0.81 65.73 19.70
CA SER A 139 0.92 66.08 18.27
C SER A 139 2.24 65.58 17.71
N GLY A 140 2.20 64.85 16.60
CA GLY A 140 3.38 64.41 15.85
C GLY A 140 3.36 62.93 15.50
N ALA A 141 3.57 62.62 14.23
CA ALA A 141 3.77 61.25 13.77
C ALA A 141 5.16 60.77 14.21
N ARG A 142 5.20 59.59 14.82
CA ARG A 142 6.43 58.87 15.17
C ARG A 142 6.63 57.75 14.18
N ASN A 143 7.88 57.44 13.89
CA ASN A 143 8.24 56.24 13.15
C ASN A 143 9.17 55.35 13.96
N SER A 144 9.08 54.05 13.71
CA SER A 144 9.98 53.04 14.26
C SER A 144 10.21 51.96 13.22
N PHE A 145 11.40 51.38 13.22
CA PHE A 145 11.81 50.36 12.28
C PHE A 145 12.14 49.08 13.05
N PHE A 146 11.61 47.96 12.58
CA PHE A 146 11.85 46.66 13.17
C PHE A 146 12.32 45.68 12.10
N ASP A 147 13.53 45.19 12.26
CA ASP A 147 14.08 44.11 11.46
C ASP A 147 13.80 42.78 12.17
N PHE A 148 13.33 41.79 11.42
CA PHE A 148 13.02 40.46 11.95
C PHE A 148 13.20 39.39 10.88
N THR A 149 13.15 38.13 11.30
CA THR A 149 13.14 36.98 10.39
C THR A 149 11.81 36.26 10.49
N PHE A 150 11.28 35.80 9.36
CA PHE A 150 10.08 34.98 9.29
C PHE A 150 10.35 33.72 8.48
N LYS A 151 9.62 32.64 8.76
CA LYS A 151 9.76 31.36 8.06
C LYS A 151 8.65 31.23 7.00
N VAL A 152 9.03 30.80 5.79
CA VAL A 152 8.07 30.17 4.86
C VAL A 152 7.92 28.71 5.30
N PRO A 153 6.77 28.31 5.88
CA PRO A 153 6.59 27.00 6.49
C PRO A 153 6.58 25.86 5.48
N GLY A 154 6.05 26.07 4.27
CA GLY A 154 5.57 25.00 3.39
C GLY A 154 4.20 24.49 3.86
N GLU A 155 3.58 23.64 3.06
CA GLU A 155 2.29 23.00 3.36
C GLU A 155 2.42 21.51 3.60
N SER A 156 1.67 21.02 4.57
CA SER A 156 1.56 19.62 4.95
C SER A 156 0.33 19.02 4.25
N ILE A 157 0.53 18.22 3.18
CA ILE A 157 -0.60 17.66 2.41
C ILE A 157 -0.56 16.13 2.48
N LEU A 158 -1.46 15.56 3.26
CA LEU A 158 -1.60 14.12 3.45
C LEU A 158 -2.53 13.49 2.41
N ASN A 159 -2.06 12.38 1.84
CA ASN A 159 -2.85 11.44 1.04
C ASN A 159 -2.67 10.03 1.57
N ILE A 160 -3.66 9.16 1.37
CA ILE A 160 -3.64 7.77 1.81
C ILE A 160 -4.32 6.86 0.80
N LYS A 161 -3.80 5.64 0.60
CA LYS A 161 -4.40 4.63 -0.26
C LYS A 161 -3.96 3.22 0.15
N ALA A 162 -4.74 2.20 -0.20
CA ALA A 162 -4.30 0.82 -0.14
C ALA A 162 -3.40 0.49 -1.34
N ASP A 163 -2.35 -0.30 -1.13
CA ASP A 163 -1.54 -0.86 -2.23
C ASP A 163 -2.36 -1.85 -3.07
N GLN A 164 -3.15 -2.69 -2.39
CA GLN A 164 -4.08 -3.65 -2.99
C GLN A 164 -5.44 -3.50 -2.31
N PRO A 165 -6.47 -2.98 -3.01
CA PRO A 165 -7.78 -2.73 -2.43
C PRO A 165 -8.70 -3.95 -2.48
N PHE A 166 -8.15 -5.17 -2.51
CA PHE A 166 -8.92 -6.41 -2.62
C PHE A 166 -8.63 -7.32 -1.44
N LEU A 167 -9.68 -7.82 -0.79
CA LEU A 167 -9.62 -8.80 0.29
C LEU A 167 -10.37 -10.06 -0.13
N THR A 168 -10.07 -11.19 0.49
CA THR A 168 -10.79 -12.45 0.32
C THR A 168 -11.48 -12.82 1.63
N SER A 169 -12.77 -13.09 1.56
CA SER A 169 -13.53 -13.60 2.71
C SER A 169 -13.03 -14.97 3.20
N LEU A 170 -13.32 -15.31 4.45
CA LEU A 170 -12.89 -16.54 5.15
C LEU A 170 -11.37 -16.71 5.27
N LYS A 171 -10.59 -15.66 5.01
CA LYS A 171 -9.13 -15.66 5.12
C LYS A 171 -8.63 -14.45 5.90
N ASP A 172 -7.45 -14.62 6.48
CA ASP A 172 -6.64 -13.50 6.95
C ASP A 172 -6.00 -12.81 5.74
N ASN A 173 -6.19 -11.50 5.65
CA ASN A 173 -5.66 -10.69 4.56
C ASN A 173 -4.57 -9.78 5.11
N LEU A 174 -3.36 -9.88 4.55
CA LEU A 174 -2.29 -8.92 4.84
C LEU A 174 -2.53 -7.65 4.01
N VAL A 175 -2.84 -6.55 4.68
CA VAL A 175 -3.10 -5.26 4.07
C VAL A 175 -1.89 -4.35 4.21
N ASN A 176 -1.54 -3.68 3.12
CA ASN A 176 -0.53 -2.61 3.09
C ASN A 176 -1.19 -1.30 2.68
N VAL A 177 -1.03 -0.27 3.52
CA VAL A 177 -1.55 1.08 3.28
C VAL A 177 -0.38 2.04 3.13
N GLU A 178 -0.39 2.83 2.06
CA GLU A 178 0.58 3.88 1.78
C GLU A 178 0.01 5.24 2.20
N ILE A 179 0.76 5.97 3.03
CA ILE A 179 0.53 7.38 3.34
C ILE A 179 1.59 8.20 2.61
N THR A 180 1.13 9.18 1.83
CA THR A 180 1.99 10.04 1.03
C THR A 180 1.83 11.48 1.48
N ASN A 181 2.96 12.17 1.65
CA ASN A 181 2.99 13.61 1.79
C ASN A 181 3.24 14.24 0.42
N THR A 182 2.23 14.83 -0.20
CA THR A 182 2.37 15.59 -1.46
C THR A 182 2.63 17.08 -1.23
N GLY A 183 2.77 17.47 0.04
CA GLY A 183 3.06 18.82 0.45
C GLY A 183 4.53 19.16 0.35
N THR A 184 4.82 20.41 0.67
CA THR A 184 6.15 21.00 0.63
C THR A 184 6.83 21.07 2.01
N ALA A 185 6.06 20.82 3.08
CA ALA A 185 6.55 20.65 4.45
C ALA A 185 6.38 19.19 4.93
N PRO A 186 7.18 18.72 5.91
CA PRO A 186 7.06 17.36 6.44
C PRO A 186 5.81 17.18 7.30
N LEU A 187 5.23 15.97 7.28
CA LEU A 187 4.24 15.52 8.26
C LEU A 187 4.99 14.93 9.46
N ALA A 188 5.05 15.65 10.58
CA ALA A 188 5.81 15.19 11.74
C ALA A 188 4.99 14.26 12.65
N ASN A 189 5.61 13.16 13.11
CA ASN A 189 5.04 12.21 14.07
C ASN A 189 3.63 11.71 13.68
N VAL A 190 3.53 11.17 12.47
CA VAL A 190 2.27 10.65 11.93
C VAL A 190 1.85 9.41 12.71
N LYS A 191 0.69 9.49 13.35
CA LYS A 191 0.02 8.37 14.03
C LYS A 191 -1.30 8.08 13.34
N VAL A 192 -1.59 6.81 13.14
CA VAL A 192 -2.81 6.34 12.49
C VAL A 192 -3.59 5.51 13.49
N VAL A 193 -4.88 5.76 13.63
CA VAL A 193 -5.78 4.99 14.49
C VAL A 193 -6.97 4.56 13.66
N LEU A 194 -7.23 3.25 13.63
CA LEU A 194 -8.45 2.69 13.06
C LEU A 194 -9.64 3.07 13.93
N GLN A 195 -10.64 3.71 13.33
CA GLN A 195 -11.88 4.02 14.03
C GLN A 195 -12.87 2.87 13.90
N ASN A 196 -13.07 2.12 14.97
CA ASN A 196 -14.20 1.20 15.10
C ASN A 196 -15.44 2.02 15.53
N THR A 197 -16.56 1.86 14.83
CA THR A 197 -17.75 2.71 15.01
C THR A 197 -18.84 2.02 15.81
N GLN A 198 -18.55 1.49 17.01
CA GLN A 198 -19.62 1.20 17.96
C GLN A 198 -20.00 2.41 18.83
N ALA A 199 -21.30 2.71 18.78
CA ALA A 199 -22.09 3.65 19.58
C ALA A 199 -22.08 5.14 19.18
N SER A 200 -22.82 5.47 18.12
CA SER A 200 -23.70 6.65 18.20
C SER A 200 -25.13 6.26 17.81
N THR A 201 -25.97 6.08 18.81
CA THR A 201 -27.44 6.00 18.71
C THR A 201 -28.03 7.34 18.28
N THR A 202 -27.67 7.81 17.10
CA THR A 202 -28.23 9.01 16.47
C THR A 202 -28.34 8.76 14.98
N THR A 203 -29.56 8.89 14.47
CA THR A 203 -30.07 8.56 13.14
C THR A 203 -29.45 9.36 11.98
N THR A 204 -28.14 9.20 11.74
CA THR A 204 -27.46 9.72 10.54
C THR A 204 -26.35 8.77 10.11
N THR A 205 -26.69 7.87 9.18
CA THR A 205 -25.80 7.11 8.26
C THR A 205 -24.41 6.70 8.79
N THR A 206 -24.32 5.56 9.47
CA THR A 206 -23.05 4.84 9.67
C THR A 206 -22.63 4.19 8.34
N THR A 207 -21.71 4.81 7.60
CA THR A 207 -21.20 4.30 6.31
C THR A 207 -20.05 3.30 6.44
N SER A 208 -19.62 2.97 7.66
CA SER A 208 -18.53 1.99 7.89
C SER A 208 -19.07 0.66 8.41
N ASN A 209 -18.58 -0.42 7.80
CA ASN A 209 -18.85 -1.81 8.15
C ASN A 209 -17.62 -2.51 8.76
N VAL A 210 -16.67 -1.73 9.30
CA VAL A 210 -15.46 -2.26 9.98
C VAL A 210 -15.76 -3.16 11.16
N ASP A 211 -16.92 -3.01 11.79
CA ASP A 211 -17.33 -3.84 12.93
C ASP A 211 -17.63 -5.30 12.51
N ASN A 212 -17.83 -5.53 11.21
CA ASN A 212 -18.08 -6.87 10.68
C ASN A 212 -16.79 -7.64 10.35
N VAL A 213 -15.60 -7.06 10.57
CA VAL A 213 -14.31 -7.70 10.32
C VAL A 213 -13.42 -7.62 11.57
N VAL A 214 -12.39 -8.46 11.64
CA VAL A 214 -11.48 -8.51 12.79
C VAL A 214 -10.10 -8.04 12.37
N PHE A 215 -9.65 -6.92 12.94
CA PHE A 215 -8.30 -6.40 12.76
C PHE A 215 -7.39 -6.90 13.89
N ASP A 216 -6.16 -7.26 13.57
CA ASP A 216 -5.17 -7.70 14.57
C ASP A 216 -4.60 -6.54 15.41
N GLN A 217 -4.67 -5.32 14.88
CA GLN A 217 -4.20 -4.09 15.52
C GLN A 217 -5.03 -2.89 15.05
N ASN A 218 -5.01 -1.79 15.82
CA ASN A 218 -5.83 -0.61 15.57
C ASN A 218 -5.07 0.73 15.66
N GLU A 219 -3.78 0.73 15.96
CA GLU A 219 -2.94 1.94 16.02
C GLU A 219 -1.56 1.66 15.41
N TRP A 220 -1.05 2.63 14.64
CA TRP A 220 0.26 2.57 14.01
C TRP A 220 1.01 3.89 14.20
N ASP A 221 2.29 3.78 14.56
CA ASP A 221 3.24 4.90 14.53
C ASP A 221 4.05 4.84 13.23
N VAL A 222 3.76 5.78 12.33
CA VAL A 222 4.40 5.90 11.00
C VAL A 222 5.64 6.81 11.09
N GLY A 223 5.74 7.61 12.16
CA GLY A 223 6.77 8.62 12.36
C GLY A 223 6.67 9.77 11.36
N THR A 224 7.79 10.47 11.11
CA THR A 224 7.81 11.62 10.19
C THR A 224 7.80 11.19 8.73
N ILE A 225 7.00 11.85 7.90
CA ILE A 225 6.96 11.70 6.44
C ILE A 225 7.46 13.01 5.81
N GLU A 226 8.64 12.97 5.20
CA GLU A 226 9.24 14.14 4.55
C GLU A 226 8.40 14.61 3.35
N SER A 227 8.59 15.87 2.94
CA SER A 227 7.91 16.44 1.77
C SER A 227 8.10 15.57 0.52
N ASN A 228 7.03 15.34 -0.25
CA ASN A 228 7.05 14.53 -1.48
C ASN A 228 7.53 13.07 -1.29
N THR A 229 7.38 12.51 -0.09
CA THR A 229 7.72 11.11 0.20
C THR A 229 6.51 10.32 0.68
N SER A 230 6.63 8.99 0.73
CA SER A 230 5.61 8.10 1.27
C SER A 230 6.20 7.12 2.29
N LYS A 231 5.32 6.65 3.17
CA LYS A 231 5.59 5.56 4.11
C LYS A 231 4.42 4.57 4.09
N LYS A 232 4.71 3.34 4.50
CA LYS A 232 3.73 2.26 4.56
C LYS A 232 3.57 1.75 5.97
N PHE A 233 2.37 1.33 6.29
CA PHE A 233 2.08 0.51 7.46
C PHE A 233 1.18 -0.66 7.02
N SER A 234 1.19 -1.72 7.83
CA SER A 234 0.55 -2.98 7.46
C SER A 234 -0.23 -3.55 8.64
N PHE A 235 -1.27 -4.31 8.34
CA PHE A 235 -2.06 -5.03 9.33
C PHE A 235 -2.74 -6.25 8.74
N ASN A 236 -3.14 -7.19 9.59
CA ASN A 236 -3.95 -8.32 9.16
C ASN A 236 -5.43 -8.05 9.49
N VAL A 237 -6.29 -8.40 8.53
CA VAL A 237 -7.74 -8.37 8.71
C VAL A 237 -8.35 -9.70 8.32
N TYR A 238 -9.04 -10.33 9.26
CA TYR A 238 -9.90 -11.46 8.99
C TYR A 238 -11.26 -10.96 8.52
N VAL A 239 -11.70 -11.44 7.36
CA VAL A 239 -12.96 -11.03 6.76
C VAL A 239 -13.97 -12.18 6.83
N PRO A 240 -15.00 -12.11 7.70
CA PRO A 240 -16.02 -13.14 7.78
C PRO A 240 -16.92 -13.18 6.53
N GLU A 241 -17.66 -14.28 6.39
CA GLU A 241 -18.48 -14.55 5.21
C GLU A 241 -19.57 -13.49 4.94
N ASN A 242 -20.13 -12.87 5.98
CA ASN A 242 -21.25 -11.91 5.86
C ASN A 242 -20.87 -10.58 5.18
N VAL A 243 -19.57 -10.31 5.00
CA VAL A 243 -19.04 -9.10 4.36
C VAL A 243 -18.66 -9.33 2.89
N ARG A 244 -18.80 -10.57 2.39
CA ARG A 244 -18.46 -10.89 0.99
C ARG A 244 -19.22 -10.01 0.00
N THR A 245 -18.60 -9.68 -1.12
CA THR A 245 -19.14 -8.84 -2.22
C THR A 245 -19.53 -7.41 -1.83
N GLN A 246 -19.15 -6.96 -0.62
CA GLN A 246 -19.34 -5.60 -0.15
C GLN A 246 -18.02 -4.83 -0.18
N THR A 247 -18.11 -3.52 -0.25
CA THR A 247 -16.98 -2.64 0.03
C THR A 247 -16.83 -2.50 1.54
N LEU A 248 -15.65 -2.83 2.06
CA LEU A 248 -15.23 -2.54 3.43
C LEU A 248 -14.70 -1.12 3.48
N HIS A 249 -15.40 -0.23 4.19
CA HIS A 249 -15.01 1.17 4.37
C HIS A 249 -14.21 1.35 5.65
N THR A 250 -12.91 1.61 5.56
CA THR A 250 -12.00 1.64 6.71
C THR A 250 -11.63 3.08 7.09
N PRO A 251 -12.35 3.73 8.03
CA PRO A 251 -12.01 5.07 8.49
C PRO A 251 -10.76 5.05 9.38
N LEU A 252 -9.76 5.82 8.98
CA LEU A 252 -8.49 5.98 9.66
C LEU A 252 -8.40 7.43 10.15
N LYS A 253 -8.30 7.60 11.46
CA LYS A 253 -7.95 8.89 12.07
C LYS A 253 -6.44 9.04 12.04
N ILE A 254 -5.97 10.02 11.29
CA ILE A 254 -4.55 10.36 11.20
C ILE A 254 -4.28 11.61 12.04
N MET A 255 -3.29 11.53 12.92
CA MET A 255 -2.80 12.64 13.72
C MET A 255 -1.36 12.94 13.33
N TYR A 256 -1.02 14.21 13.12
CA TYR A 256 0.34 14.63 12.82
C TYR A 256 0.54 16.09 13.26
N TYR A 257 1.79 16.54 13.25
CA TYR A 257 2.14 17.94 13.46
C TYR A 257 2.54 18.59 12.14
N ASN A 258 1.96 19.76 11.86
CA ASN A 258 2.22 20.53 10.65
C ASN A 258 3.52 21.35 10.78
N ALA A 259 3.83 22.19 9.78
CA ALA A 259 5.05 22.99 9.73
C ALA A 259 5.18 24.06 10.83
N HIS A 260 4.06 24.43 11.47
CA HIS A 260 3.98 25.34 12.62
C HIS A 260 4.06 24.62 13.97
N GLY A 261 4.00 23.28 13.96
CA GLY A 261 3.93 22.47 15.18
C GLY A 261 2.52 22.36 15.75
N ASP A 262 1.49 22.73 14.99
CA ASP A 262 0.10 22.51 15.37
C ASP A 262 -0.27 21.04 15.15
N LYS A 263 -0.98 20.45 16.12
CA LYS A 263 -1.54 19.10 15.97
C LYS A 263 -2.73 19.15 15.01
N ILE A 264 -2.63 18.42 13.90
CA ILE A 264 -3.72 18.22 12.95
C ILE A 264 -4.32 16.84 13.19
N GLU A 265 -5.65 16.78 13.18
CA GLU A 265 -6.41 15.53 13.16
C GLU A 265 -7.24 15.50 11.88
N ASP A 266 -6.97 14.51 11.03
CA ASP A 266 -7.67 14.29 9.75
C ASP A 266 -8.26 12.88 9.77
N THR A 267 -9.40 12.68 9.13
CA THR A 267 -10.03 11.35 9.01
C THR A 267 -10.19 11.03 7.54
N ARG A 268 -9.59 9.91 7.13
CA ARG A 268 -9.62 9.44 5.74
C ARG A 268 -10.13 8.01 5.71
N THR A 269 -10.91 7.68 4.68
CA THR A 269 -11.41 6.32 4.49
C THR A 269 -10.57 5.62 3.44
N VAL A 270 -10.12 4.42 3.74
CA VAL A 270 -9.53 3.49 2.76
C VAL A 270 -10.54 2.38 2.50
N ASP A 271 -10.94 2.25 1.25
CA ASP A 271 -11.95 1.29 0.81
C ASP A 271 -11.30 0.01 0.28
N PHE A 272 -11.86 -1.13 0.66
CA PHE A 272 -11.45 -2.45 0.16
C PHE A 272 -12.66 -3.17 -0.42
N TYR A 273 -12.51 -3.78 -1.59
CA TYR A 273 -13.51 -4.69 -2.13
C TYR A 273 -13.28 -6.11 -1.60
N VAL A 274 -14.31 -6.74 -1.04
CA VAL A 274 -14.22 -8.09 -0.48
C VAL A 274 -14.70 -9.11 -1.52
N ASN A 275 -13.76 -9.86 -2.09
CA ASN A 275 -14.05 -11.00 -2.95
C ASN A 275 -14.56 -12.19 -2.12
N GLY A 276 -15.44 -12.98 -2.73
CA GLY A 276 -15.72 -14.33 -2.24
C GLY A 276 -14.49 -15.24 -2.32
N LEU A 277 -14.49 -16.30 -1.53
CA LEU A 277 -13.49 -17.36 -1.60
C LEU A 277 -13.98 -18.49 -2.50
N ILE A 278 -13.15 -18.91 -3.45
CA ILE A 278 -13.27 -20.19 -4.15
C ILE A 278 -12.08 -21.04 -3.71
N ASP A 279 -12.32 -22.14 -2.99
CA ASP A 279 -11.29 -23.11 -2.59
C ASP A 279 -11.54 -24.43 -3.31
N ALA A 280 -11.16 -24.48 -4.57
CA ALA A 280 -11.42 -25.63 -5.45
C ALA A 280 -10.31 -26.69 -5.35
N LYS A 281 -10.69 -27.97 -5.27
CA LYS A 281 -9.79 -29.13 -5.17
C LYS A 281 -10.23 -30.25 -6.10
N ILE A 282 -9.27 -30.88 -6.79
CA ILE A 282 -9.51 -32.06 -7.65
C ILE A 282 -9.20 -33.31 -6.84
N TYR A 283 -10.07 -34.33 -6.87
CA TYR A 283 -9.87 -35.57 -6.14
C TYR A 283 -10.53 -36.78 -6.82
N ASP A 284 -10.28 -37.99 -6.26
CA ASP A 284 -10.78 -39.29 -6.74
C ASP A 284 -10.53 -39.58 -8.23
N ILE A 285 -9.34 -39.19 -8.73
CA ILE A 285 -8.95 -39.44 -10.12
C ILE A 285 -8.74 -40.95 -10.34
N LYS A 286 -9.51 -41.53 -11.26
CA LYS A 286 -9.41 -42.96 -11.62
C LYS A 286 -9.86 -43.24 -13.06
N VAL A 287 -9.59 -44.45 -13.53
CA VAL A 287 -9.97 -44.92 -14.86
C VAL A 287 -11.14 -45.89 -14.75
N ILE A 288 -12.18 -45.67 -15.55
CA ILE A 288 -13.32 -46.58 -15.70
C ILE A 288 -13.57 -46.88 -17.18
N GLU A 289 -14.35 -47.92 -17.46
CA GLU A 289 -14.81 -48.23 -18.80
C GLU A 289 -16.22 -47.67 -19.01
N VAL A 290 -16.39 -46.81 -20.01
CA VAL A 290 -17.70 -46.27 -20.41
C VAL A 290 -17.87 -46.50 -21.92
N GLY A 291 -18.86 -47.30 -22.30
CA GLY A 291 -19.16 -47.57 -23.71
C GLY A 291 -18.01 -48.21 -24.49
N GLY A 292 -17.23 -49.10 -23.84
CA GLY A 292 -16.08 -49.77 -24.45
C GLY A 292 -14.84 -48.89 -24.64
N LYS A 293 -14.79 -47.73 -23.98
CA LYS A 293 -13.63 -46.83 -23.95
C LYS A 293 -13.18 -46.59 -22.51
N GLU A 294 -11.87 -46.57 -22.32
CA GLU A 294 -11.31 -46.09 -21.05
C GLU A 294 -11.57 -44.59 -20.91
N THR A 295 -12.05 -44.20 -19.74
CA THR A 295 -12.48 -42.85 -19.42
C THR A 295 -11.88 -42.48 -18.08
N ILE A 296 -11.19 -41.35 -18.04
CA ILE A 296 -10.66 -40.78 -16.81
C ILE A 296 -11.79 -40.00 -16.15
N ILE A 297 -12.10 -40.36 -14.91
CA ILE A 297 -13.08 -39.67 -14.08
C ILE A 297 -12.41 -39.11 -12.83
N GLY A 298 -13.06 -38.12 -12.24
CA GLY A 298 -12.73 -37.55 -10.95
C GLY A 298 -13.73 -36.47 -10.61
N ASP A 299 -13.54 -35.87 -9.44
CA ASP A 299 -14.44 -34.85 -8.91
C ASP A 299 -13.67 -33.56 -8.63
N VAL A 300 -14.37 -32.44 -8.74
CA VAL A 300 -13.91 -31.12 -8.30
C VAL A 300 -14.85 -30.66 -7.21
N ILE A 301 -14.33 -30.34 -6.02
CA ILE A 301 -15.11 -29.75 -4.93
C ILE A 301 -14.65 -28.32 -4.69
N ASN A 302 -15.59 -27.41 -4.47
CA ASN A 302 -15.34 -26.04 -4.03
C ASN A 302 -15.75 -25.90 -2.56
N GLU A 303 -14.78 -25.80 -1.67
CA GLU A 303 -14.96 -25.60 -0.21
C GLU A 303 -14.98 -24.09 0.16
N GLY A 304 -15.13 -23.22 -0.85
CA GLY A 304 -15.29 -21.78 -0.69
C GLY A 304 -16.73 -21.36 -0.36
N ASN A 305 -16.99 -20.05 -0.46
CA ASN A 305 -18.30 -19.45 -0.16
C ASN A 305 -18.96 -18.72 -1.34
N ILE A 306 -18.37 -18.82 -2.53
CA ILE A 306 -18.97 -18.40 -3.80
C ILE A 306 -18.74 -19.44 -4.89
N ASN A 307 -19.60 -19.45 -5.90
CA ASN A 307 -19.48 -20.35 -7.04
C ASN A 307 -18.31 -19.94 -7.96
N GLY A 308 -17.60 -20.93 -8.49
CA GLY A 308 -16.67 -20.73 -9.62
C GLY A 308 -17.42 -20.76 -10.95
N MET A 309 -17.25 -19.74 -11.79
CA MET A 309 -17.97 -19.61 -13.05
C MET A 309 -17.18 -20.15 -14.24
N PHE A 310 -17.89 -20.65 -15.26
CA PHE A 310 -17.31 -21.05 -16.55
C PHE A 310 -16.15 -22.03 -16.44
N SER A 311 -16.38 -23.16 -15.80
CA SER A 311 -15.30 -24.07 -15.44
C SER A 311 -15.00 -25.07 -16.56
N PHE A 312 -13.72 -25.27 -16.81
CA PHE A 312 -13.21 -26.21 -17.81
C PHE A 312 -12.19 -27.12 -17.17
N VAL A 313 -12.33 -28.42 -17.37
CA VAL A 313 -11.31 -29.41 -17.01
C VAL A 313 -10.47 -29.72 -18.25
N THR A 314 -9.16 -29.84 -18.06
CA THR A 314 -8.21 -30.19 -19.10
C THR A 314 -7.38 -31.38 -18.63
N LEU A 315 -7.41 -32.45 -19.41
CA LEU A 315 -6.51 -33.59 -19.30
C LEU A 315 -5.27 -33.33 -20.15
N GLU A 316 -4.10 -33.34 -19.53
CA GLU A 316 -2.81 -33.20 -20.21
C GLU A 316 -1.93 -34.44 -19.97
N PRO A 317 -1.29 -34.99 -21.02
CA PRO A 317 -0.28 -36.03 -20.84
C PRO A 317 0.98 -35.46 -20.19
N LEU A 318 1.59 -36.24 -19.30
CA LEU A 318 2.95 -35.99 -18.79
C LEU A 318 3.89 -37.13 -19.22
N ASP A 319 5.19 -36.93 -19.01
CA ASP A 319 6.24 -37.96 -19.16
C ASP A 319 6.23 -38.74 -20.49
N GLY A 320 5.89 -38.07 -21.60
CA GLY A 320 5.84 -38.68 -22.92
C GLY A 320 4.69 -39.68 -23.11
N SER A 321 3.64 -39.60 -22.27
CA SER A 321 2.33 -40.17 -22.55
C SER A 321 1.81 -39.61 -23.88
N ASN A 322 1.23 -40.47 -24.73
CA ASN A 322 0.59 -40.06 -25.98
C ASN A 322 -0.93 -39.91 -25.84
N ILE A 323 -1.44 -39.76 -24.61
CA ILE A 323 -2.84 -39.37 -24.40
C ILE A 323 -3.03 -37.98 -25.02
N LYS A 324 -4.04 -37.83 -25.86
CA LYS A 324 -4.38 -36.57 -26.51
C LYS A 324 -4.93 -35.58 -25.49
N LYS A 325 -4.35 -34.39 -25.46
CA LYS A 325 -4.82 -33.30 -24.60
C LYS A 325 -6.27 -32.96 -24.93
N THR A 326 -7.14 -33.01 -23.92
CA THR A 326 -8.58 -32.82 -24.08
C THR A 326 -9.10 -31.85 -23.05
N THR A 327 -9.95 -30.92 -23.47
CA THR A 327 -10.61 -29.95 -22.58
C THR A 327 -12.12 -30.13 -22.68
N GLN A 328 -12.79 -30.14 -21.53
CA GLN A 328 -14.24 -30.27 -21.41
C GLN A 328 -14.78 -29.17 -20.50
N PHE A 329 -15.98 -28.67 -20.81
CA PHE A 329 -16.72 -27.76 -19.96
C PHE A 329 -17.45 -28.55 -18.86
N ILE A 330 -17.31 -28.12 -17.60
CA ILE A 330 -17.92 -28.76 -16.41
C ILE A 330 -18.85 -27.81 -15.65
N ASP A 331 -19.34 -26.76 -16.31
CA ASP A 331 -20.27 -25.78 -15.76
C ASP A 331 -19.73 -24.94 -14.59
N GLU A 332 -20.57 -24.55 -13.64
CA GLU A 332 -20.18 -23.82 -12.43
C GLU A 332 -19.67 -24.77 -11.34
N LEU A 333 -18.65 -24.35 -10.59
CA LEU A 333 -18.23 -25.02 -9.35
C LEU A 333 -19.07 -24.48 -8.19
N GLU A 334 -20.23 -25.10 -7.99
CA GLU A 334 -21.09 -24.83 -6.84
C GLU A 334 -20.35 -25.09 -5.52
N THR A 335 -20.60 -24.25 -4.51
CA THR A 335 -20.05 -24.42 -3.16
C THR A 335 -20.59 -25.69 -2.50
N ASP A 336 -19.73 -26.42 -1.79
CA ASP A 336 -20.06 -27.65 -1.05
C ASP A 336 -20.64 -28.81 -1.91
N SER A 337 -20.58 -28.68 -3.23
CA SER A 337 -21.10 -29.66 -4.19
C SER A 337 -19.97 -30.19 -5.08
N PRO A 338 -19.69 -31.50 -5.06
CA PRO A 338 -18.78 -32.11 -6.03
C PRO A 338 -19.32 -32.02 -7.46
N VAL A 339 -18.46 -31.57 -8.38
CA VAL A 339 -18.72 -31.53 -9.82
C VAL A 339 -17.90 -32.64 -10.49
N PRO A 340 -18.54 -33.73 -10.97
CA PRO A 340 -17.84 -34.82 -11.61
C PRO A 340 -17.40 -34.44 -13.03
N PHE A 341 -16.23 -34.92 -13.43
CA PHE A 341 -15.80 -34.90 -14.83
C PHE A 341 -15.57 -36.30 -15.37
N ASN A 342 -15.74 -36.46 -16.68
CA ASN A 342 -15.48 -37.71 -17.39
C ASN A 342 -14.87 -37.41 -18.76
N ILE A 343 -13.60 -37.77 -18.93
CA ILE A 343 -12.84 -37.48 -20.14
C ILE A 343 -12.50 -38.81 -20.81
N PRO A 344 -13.17 -39.17 -21.92
CA PRO A 344 -12.81 -40.35 -22.71
C PRO A 344 -11.37 -40.24 -23.19
N VAL A 345 -10.59 -41.31 -23.02
CA VAL A 345 -9.19 -41.33 -23.42
C VAL A 345 -9.10 -41.44 -24.95
N GLU A 346 -8.43 -40.47 -25.55
CA GLU A 346 -7.98 -40.49 -26.94
C GLU A 346 -6.45 -40.49 -26.96
N PHE A 347 -5.85 -41.06 -28.01
CA PHE A 347 -4.40 -41.10 -28.18
C PHE A 347 -3.98 -40.29 -29.41
N ASP A 348 -2.87 -39.58 -29.31
CA ASP A 348 -2.15 -39.01 -30.44
C ASP A 348 -1.26 -40.12 -31.06
N GLY A 349 -1.75 -40.72 -32.14
CA GLY A 349 -1.10 -41.86 -32.79
C GLY A 349 -1.60 -43.22 -32.29
N PRO A 350 -0.79 -44.29 -32.38
CA PRO A 350 -1.23 -45.63 -31.98
C PRO A 350 -1.49 -45.72 -30.47
N PRO A 351 -2.53 -46.46 -30.01
CA PRO A 351 -2.82 -46.61 -28.59
C PRO A 351 -1.63 -47.14 -27.79
N LYS A 352 -1.34 -46.51 -26.65
CA LYS A 352 -0.35 -46.97 -25.67
C LYS A 352 -1.11 -47.28 -24.39
N TYR A 353 -1.00 -48.51 -23.93
CA TYR A 353 -1.63 -48.99 -22.70
C TYR A 353 -0.55 -49.22 -21.62
N GLY A 354 -0.95 -49.28 -20.35
CA GLY A 354 -0.07 -49.38 -19.20
C GLY A 354 -0.16 -48.15 -18.30
N ASP A 355 0.92 -47.83 -17.59
CA ASP A 355 0.96 -46.67 -16.69
C ASP A 355 1.18 -45.37 -17.47
N HIS A 356 0.32 -44.39 -17.19
CA HIS A 356 0.42 -43.04 -17.73
C HIS A 356 0.41 -42.03 -16.59
N LYS A 357 1.35 -41.10 -16.63
CA LYS A 357 1.30 -39.91 -15.80
C LYS A 357 0.50 -38.83 -16.53
N ILE A 358 -0.45 -38.24 -15.83
CA ILE A 358 -1.34 -37.21 -16.36
C ILE A 358 -1.41 -36.01 -15.41
N LYS A 359 -1.80 -34.87 -15.95
CA LYS A 359 -2.18 -33.69 -15.19
C LYS A 359 -3.62 -33.33 -15.51
N ILE A 360 -4.46 -33.23 -14.48
CA ILE A 360 -5.80 -32.66 -14.58
C ILE A 360 -5.69 -31.21 -14.14
N SER A 361 -6.10 -30.28 -14.99
CA SER A 361 -6.19 -28.86 -14.63
C SER A 361 -7.62 -28.39 -14.74
N VAL A 362 -8.11 -27.65 -13.74
CA VAL A 362 -9.44 -27.03 -13.78
C VAL A 362 -9.27 -25.52 -13.80
N ARG A 363 -9.76 -24.89 -14.86
CA ARG A 363 -9.78 -23.45 -15.06
C ARG A 363 -11.18 -22.93 -14.80
N TYR A 364 -11.32 -21.94 -13.94
CA TYR A 364 -12.60 -21.31 -13.58
C TYR A 364 -12.42 -19.79 -13.42
N LYS A 365 -13.52 -19.06 -13.31
CA LYS A 365 -13.54 -17.62 -13.04
C LYS A 365 -14.20 -17.29 -11.73
N ASP A 366 -13.73 -16.26 -11.05
CA ASP A 366 -14.41 -15.68 -9.88
C ASP A 366 -15.50 -14.67 -10.28
N ASP A 367 -16.10 -14.05 -9.26
CA ASP A 367 -17.12 -13.00 -9.39
C ASP A 367 -16.59 -11.75 -10.11
N ALA A 368 -15.31 -11.42 -9.94
CA ALA A 368 -14.60 -10.37 -10.66
C ALA A 368 -14.21 -10.76 -12.11
N ARG A 369 -14.61 -11.96 -12.59
CA ARG A 369 -14.26 -12.53 -13.90
C ARG A 369 -12.76 -12.80 -14.08
N GLN A 370 -11.97 -12.77 -13.02
CA GLN A 370 -10.57 -13.17 -13.03
C GLN A 370 -10.47 -14.69 -13.13
N GLU A 371 -9.54 -15.14 -13.96
CA GLU A 371 -9.34 -16.56 -14.24
C GLU A 371 -8.35 -17.18 -13.26
N HIS A 372 -8.71 -18.35 -12.75
CA HIS A 372 -7.93 -19.16 -11.82
C HIS A 372 -7.76 -20.57 -12.37
N VAL A 373 -6.65 -21.21 -12.04
CA VAL A 373 -6.35 -22.58 -12.45
C VAL A 373 -5.83 -23.37 -11.25
N ILE A 374 -6.47 -24.50 -10.97
CA ILE A 374 -5.95 -25.53 -10.07
C ILE A 374 -5.52 -26.73 -10.90
N SER A 375 -4.60 -27.54 -10.38
CA SER A 375 -4.20 -28.76 -11.07
C SER A 375 -3.71 -29.83 -10.13
N GLU A 376 -3.97 -31.09 -10.48
CA GLU A 376 -3.52 -32.28 -9.77
C GLU A 376 -2.86 -33.26 -10.74
N GLU A 377 -1.73 -33.83 -10.34
CA GLU A 377 -1.05 -34.88 -11.10
C GLU A 377 -1.50 -36.26 -10.61
N ALA A 378 -1.75 -37.19 -11.53
CA ALA A 378 -2.13 -38.55 -11.19
C ALA A 378 -1.40 -39.57 -12.07
N ASN A 379 -1.21 -40.77 -11.52
CA ASN A 379 -0.79 -41.94 -12.27
C ASN A 379 -2.01 -42.81 -12.53
N VAL A 380 -2.29 -43.10 -13.80
CA VAL A 380 -3.44 -43.88 -14.25
C VAL A 380 -2.99 -45.10 -15.04
N LEU A 381 -3.66 -46.23 -14.82
CA LEU A 381 -3.39 -47.49 -15.53
C LEU A 381 -4.45 -47.69 -16.62
N LEU A 382 -4.02 -47.65 -17.87
CA LEU A 382 -4.83 -47.89 -19.06
C LEU A 382 -4.70 -49.35 -19.53
N LYS A 383 -5.81 -50.02 -19.75
CA LYS A 383 -5.95 -51.42 -20.16
C LYS A 383 -6.33 -51.52 -21.64
N ASP A 384 -5.69 -52.46 -22.32
CA ASP A 384 -6.11 -52.86 -23.66
C ASP A 384 -7.37 -53.72 -23.59
N LEU A 385 -8.53 -53.08 -23.83
CA LEU A 385 -9.84 -53.75 -23.83
C LEU A 385 -10.01 -54.77 -24.98
N ASN A 386 -9.15 -54.73 -26.00
CA ASN A 386 -9.19 -55.67 -27.12
C ASN A 386 -8.29 -56.90 -26.92
N LYS A 387 -7.42 -56.89 -25.90
CA LYS A 387 -6.53 -58.01 -25.62
C LYS A 387 -7.33 -59.16 -25.00
N LYS A 388 -7.40 -60.28 -25.71
CA LYS A 388 -7.98 -61.52 -25.17
C LYS A 388 -7.26 -61.89 -23.86
N PRO A 389 -7.97 -62.42 -22.84
CA PRO A 389 -7.34 -62.89 -21.63
C PRO A 389 -6.23 -63.90 -21.97
N GLU A 390 -5.13 -63.86 -21.22
CA GLU A 390 -4.04 -64.81 -21.43
C GLU A 390 -4.59 -66.25 -21.35
N PRO A 391 -4.19 -67.15 -22.26
CA PRO A 391 -4.71 -68.50 -22.28
C PRO A 391 -4.41 -69.17 -20.94
N THR A 392 -5.45 -69.65 -20.28
CA THR A 392 -5.30 -70.37 -19.02
C THR A 392 -4.75 -71.76 -19.29
N ALA A 393 -4.16 -72.42 -18.28
CA ALA A 393 -3.69 -73.80 -18.41
C ALA A 393 -4.80 -74.75 -18.94
N MET A 394 -6.08 -74.41 -18.72
CA MET A 394 -7.22 -75.16 -19.25
C MET A 394 -7.37 -75.08 -20.78
N ASP A 395 -6.92 -74.00 -21.42
CA ASP A 395 -7.01 -73.83 -22.88
C ASP A 395 -6.04 -74.74 -23.65
N PHE A 396 -5.02 -75.26 -22.97
CA PHE A 396 -4.05 -76.21 -23.53
C PHE A 396 -4.43 -77.68 -23.30
N ILE A 397 -5.45 -77.96 -22.47
CA ILE A 397 -5.88 -79.34 -22.15
C ILE A 397 -6.29 -80.12 -23.41
N PRO A 398 -7.06 -79.58 -24.37
CA PRO A 398 -7.45 -80.33 -25.57
C PRO A 398 -6.24 -80.74 -26.42
N GLY A 399 -5.21 -79.89 -26.51
CA GLY A 399 -3.97 -80.18 -27.24
C GLY A 399 -3.14 -81.28 -26.58
N LEU A 400 -3.03 -81.24 -25.25
CA LEU A 400 -2.35 -82.27 -24.45
C LEU A 400 -3.04 -83.64 -24.54
N VAL A 401 -4.37 -83.67 -24.46
CA VAL A 401 -5.16 -84.92 -24.62
C VAL A 401 -4.95 -85.51 -26.02
N THR A 402 -4.93 -84.68 -27.06
CA THR A 402 -4.71 -85.14 -28.44
C THR A 402 -3.31 -85.76 -28.63
N LEU A 403 -2.27 -85.17 -28.04
CA LEU A 403 -0.91 -85.73 -28.07
C LEU A 403 -0.79 -87.06 -27.32
N ILE A 404 -1.47 -87.20 -26.18
CA ILE A 404 -1.49 -88.45 -25.41
C ILE A 404 -2.20 -89.56 -26.20
N VAL A 405 -3.32 -89.25 -26.87
CA VAL A 405 -4.05 -90.19 -27.73
C VAL A 405 -3.21 -90.63 -28.94
N LEU A 406 -2.54 -89.68 -29.61
CA LEU A 406 -1.65 -90.00 -30.72
C LEU A 406 -0.42 -90.82 -30.29
N GLY A 407 0.19 -90.47 -29.16
CA GLY A 407 1.31 -91.20 -28.58
C GLY A 407 0.94 -92.63 -28.20
N SER A 408 -0.24 -92.82 -27.58
CA SER A 408 -0.74 -94.15 -27.23
C SER A 408 -1.15 -94.98 -28.46
N ALA A 409 -1.78 -94.38 -29.47
CA ALA A 409 -2.06 -95.04 -30.74
C ALA A 409 -0.76 -95.46 -31.48
N GLY A 410 0.24 -94.58 -31.51
CA GLY A 410 1.57 -94.86 -32.07
C GLY A 410 2.30 -95.98 -31.33
N TYR A 411 2.24 -96.00 -30.00
CA TYR A 411 2.81 -97.06 -29.17
C TYR A 411 2.12 -98.42 -29.41
N ILE A 412 0.80 -98.44 -29.52
CA ILE A 412 0.03 -99.66 -29.83
C ILE A 412 0.39 -100.18 -31.23
N ALA A 413 0.50 -99.29 -32.22
CA ALA A 413 0.93 -99.66 -33.57
C ALA A 413 2.36 -100.22 -33.58
N TYR A 414 3.30 -99.57 -32.88
CA TYR A 414 4.68 -100.06 -32.71
C TYR A 414 4.71 -101.45 -32.06
N LYS A 415 3.94 -101.67 -30.99
CA LYS A 415 3.86 -102.98 -30.30
C LYS A 415 3.29 -104.07 -31.21
N LYS A 416 2.29 -103.75 -32.05
CA LYS A 416 1.74 -104.67 -33.07
C LYS A 416 2.76 -105.01 -34.16
N ILE A 417 3.53 -104.04 -34.64
CA ILE A 417 4.58 -104.26 -35.65
C ILE A 417 5.72 -105.11 -35.06
N LYS A 418 6.14 -104.84 -33.81
CA LYS A 418 7.17 -105.64 -33.12
C LYS A 418 6.72 -107.09 -32.92
N LYS A 419 5.47 -107.34 -32.51
CA LYS A 419 4.92 -108.70 -32.42
C LYS A 419 4.85 -109.41 -33.78
N ARG A 420 4.51 -108.71 -34.86
CA ARG A 420 4.51 -109.29 -36.22
C ARG A 420 5.92 -109.65 -36.70
N ARG A 421 6.92 -108.81 -36.40
CA ARG A 421 8.33 -109.12 -36.71
C ARG A 421 8.87 -110.29 -35.90
N GLN A 422 8.46 -110.46 -34.65
CA GLN A 422 8.82 -111.61 -33.82
C GLN A 422 8.13 -112.91 -34.30
N ALA A 423 6.87 -112.84 -34.72
CA ALA A 423 6.15 -113.98 -35.30
C ALA A 423 6.68 -114.40 -36.68
N GLN A 424 7.30 -113.49 -37.44
CA GLN A 424 7.97 -113.85 -38.71
C GLN A 424 9.34 -114.49 -38.48
N ALA A 425 10.05 -114.13 -37.41
CA ALA A 425 11.33 -114.74 -37.05
C ALA A 425 11.20 -116.19 -36.51
N GLU A 426 10.04 -116.58 -35.96
CA GLU A 426 9.76 -117.96 -35.53
C GLU A 426 9.26 -118.88 -36.66
N THR A 427 8.89 -118.33 -37.82
CA THR A 427 8.44 -119.16 -38.97
C THR A 427 9.59 -119.55 -39.91
N GLU A 428 10.79 -119.00 -39.75
CA GLU A 428 11.98 -119.34 -40.55
C GLU A 428 12.95 -120.33 -39.87
N SER A 429 12.59 -120.88 -38.70
CA SER A 429 13.42 -121.86 -37.96
C SER A 429 12.78 -123.25 -37.80
N HIS A 430 11.92 -123.67 -38.73
CA HIS A 430 11.44 -125.06 -38.80
C HIS A 430 11.39 -125.59 -40.23
#